data_AF-A0A9X2EHH2-F1
#
_entry.id   AF-A0A9X2EHH2-F1
#
_cell.length_a   1.000
_cell.length_b   1.000
_cell.length_c   1.000
_cell.angle_alpha   90.00
_cell.angle_beta   90.00
_cell.angle_gamma   90.00
#
_symmetry.space_group_name_H-M   'P 1'
#
loop_
_entity.id
_entity.type
_entity.pdbx_description
1 polymer ?
#
loop_
_entity_poly.entity_id
_entity_poly.type
_entity_poly.pdbx_seq_one_letter_code
_entity_poly.pdbx_strand_id
1 'polypeptide(L)'
;MRFLTPFTPKRAIREFISFAKRREREHVIGAILSVLVTSVIVVIFLVDSQVNTAPPPQVIYAEVYAGEPTDEEIVERQEREQREIEERARERQRQFQELDDALERAGL
;
A
#
# COMPACT_ATOMS: atom_id res chain seq x y z
N MET A 1 24.17 18.61 46.29
CA MET A 1 23.14 18.18 45.31
C MET A 1 23.82 17.88 43.97
N ARG A 2 24.00 16.61 43.59
CA ARG A 2 24.63 16.22 42.30
C ARG A 2 23.89 15.04 41.66
N PHE A 3 22.57 15.15 41.59
CA PHE A 3 21.67 14.10 41.10
C PHE A 3 21.29 14.28 39.61
N LEU A 4 21.59 15.43 39.00
CA LEU A 4 21.21 15.75 37.61
C LEU A 4 22.37 15.65 36.59
N THR A 5 23.56 15.22 37.03
CA THR A 5 24.74 15.06 36.16
C THR A 5 24.73 13.91 35.13
N PRO A 6 23.84 12.89 35.17
CA PRO A 6 23.85 11.84 34.15
C PRO A 6 23.02 12.17 32.89
N PHE A 7 22.22 13.24 32.88
CA PHE A 7 21.33 13.57 31.74
C PHE A 7 22.03 14.20 30.53
N THR A 8 23.31 13.90 30.30
CA THR A 8 23.99 14.34 29.08
C THR A 8 23.91 13.24 28.03
N PRO A 9 23.27 13.47 26.85
CA PRO A 9 23.11 12.46 25.80
C PRO A 9 24.44 11.81 25.39
N LYS A 10 25.51 12.63 25.34
CA LYS A 10 26.87 12.17 25.03
C LYS A 10 27.42 11.16 26.05
N ARG A 11 27.08 11.30 27.34
CA ARG A 11 27.51 10.36 28.38
C ARG A 11 26.75 9.05 28.31
N ALA A 12 25.43 9.11 28.11
CA ALA A 12 24.58 7.93 27.95
C ALA A 12 25.03 7.07 26.75
N ILE A 13 25.33 7.71 25.60
CA ILE A 13 25.87 7.01 24.43
C ILE A 13 27.23 6.37 24.74
N ARG A 14 28.13 7.10 25.41
CA ARG A 14 29.45 6.57 25.79
C ARG A 14 29.35 5.37 26.74
N GLU A 15 28.43 5.42 27.70
CA GLU A 15 28.15 4.31 28.61
C GLU A 15 27.53 3.11 27.87
N PHE A 16 26.57 3.36 26.98
CA PHE A 16 25.98 2.31 26.14
C PHE A 16 27.04 1.61 25.28
N ILE A 17 27.92 2.37 24.62
CA ILE A 17 29.03 1.81 23.84
C ILE A 17 29.99 1.01 24.73
N SER A 18 30.30 1.51 25.92
CA SER A 18 31.19 0.84 26.87
C SER A 18 30.57 -0.45 27.42
N PHE A 19 29.25 -0.46 27.65
CA PHE A 19 28.48 -1.63 28.05
C PHE A 19 28.40 -2.66 26.93
N ALA A 20 28.11 -2.22 25.70
CA ALA A 20 28.06 -3.09 24.53
C ALA A 20 29.41 -3.77 24.24
N LYS A 21 30.53 -3.07 24.44
CA LYS A 21 31.89 -3.61 24.32
C LYS A 21 32.25 -4.70 25.33
N ARG A 22 31.54 -4.79 26.47
CA ARG A 22 31.81 -5.76 27.53
C ARG A 22 31.05 -7.09 27.36
N ARG A 23 30.14 -7.19 26.37
CA ARG A 23 29.40 -8.44 26.10
C ARG A 23 30.24 -9.44 25.29
N GLU A 24 29.90 -10.71 25.44
CA GLU A 24 30.45 -11.80 24.60
C GLU A 24 30.19 -11.54 23.11
N ARG A 25 31.09 -12.05 22.26
CA ARG A 25 31.10 -11.81 20.81
C ARG A 25 29.76 -12.17 20.16
N GLU A 26 29.10 -13.18 20.69
CA GLU A 26 27.84 -13.75 20.19
C GLU A 26 26.69 -12.74 20.28
N HIS A 27 26.62 -11.97 21.37
CA HIS A 27 25.60 -10.94 21.56
C HIS A 27 25.80 -9.72 20.66
N VAL A 28 27.04 -9.40 20.30
CA VAL A 28 27.35 -8.31 19.38
C VAL A 28 26.92 -8.68 17.96
N ILE A 29 27.16 -9.93 17.54
CA ILE A 29 26.73 -10.45 16.25
C ILE A 29 25.20 -10.40 16.15
N GLY A 30 24.48 -10.86 17.17
CA GLY A 30 23.01 -10.79 17.21
C GLY A 30 22.47 -9.36 17.11
N ALA A 31 23.11 -8.41 17.82
CA ALA A 31 22.72 -6.99 17.76
C ALA A 31 22.96 -6.38 16.37
N ILE A 32 24.09 -6.68 15.74
CA ILE A 32 24.41 -6.21 14.38
C ILE A 32 23.42 -6.81 13.38
N LEU A 33 23.13 -8.11 13.47
CA LEU A 33 22.17 -8.77 12.59
C LEU A 33 20.76 -8.17 12.71
N SER A 34 20.31 -7.88 13.94
CA SER A 34 19.02 -7.23 14.16
C SER A 34 18.95 -5.87 13.46
N VAL A 35 19.96 -5.00 13.67
CA VAL A 35 20.00 -3.68 13.02
C VAL A 35 20.08 -3.81 11.50
N LEU A 36 20.86 -4.76 11.00
CA LEU A 36 21.05 -4.99 9.57
C LEU A 36 19.75 -5.44 8.90
N VAL A 37 19.07 -6.45 9.45
CA VAL A 37 17.80 -6.95 8.90
C VAL A 37 16.73 -5.85 8.92
N THR A 38 16.59 -5.12 10.03
CA THR A 38 15.64 -4.00 10.10
C THR A 38 15.98 -2.91 9.09
N SER A 39 17.26 -2.57 8.93
CA SER A 39 17.68 -1.54 7.96
C SER A 39 17.39 -1.97 6.52
N VAL A 40 17.61 -3.24 6.18
CA VAL A 40 17.29 -3.79 4.85
C VAL A 40 15.80 -3.63 4.55
N ILE A 41 14.92 -3.96 5.48
CA ILE A 41 13.47 -3.81 5.30
C ILE A 41 13.11 -2.35 5.02
N VAL A 42 13.63 -1.40 5.82
CA VAL A 42 13.37 0.04 5.64
C VAL A 42 13.86 0.53 4.28
N VAL A 43 15.06 0.11 3.86
CA VAL A 43 15.63 0.49 2.56
C VAL A 43 14.78 -0.04 1.39
N ILE A 44 14.30 -1.28 1.47
CA ILE A 44 13.42 -1.86 0.44
C ILE A 44 12.18 -0.99 0.27
N PHE A 45 11.48 -0.64 1.35
CA PHE A 45 10.29 0.21 1.28
C PHE A 45 10.60 1.62 0.75
N LEU A 46 11.75 2.19 1.14
CA LEU A 46 12.13 3.53 0.69
C LEU A 46 12.43 3.58 -0.81
N VAL A 47 13.10 2.55 -1.34
CA VAL A 47 13.40 2.42 -2.77
C VAL A 47 12.13 2.09 -3.55
N ASP A 48 11.31 1.15 -3.06
CA ASP A 48 10.07 0.75 -3.72
C ASP A 48 9.09 1.93 -3.83
N SER A 49 8.99 2.76 -2.79
CA SER A 49 8.17 3.97 -2.79
C SER A 49 8.56 4.98 -3.89
N GLN A 50 9.83 5.01 -4.29
CA GLN A 50 10.32 5.96 -5.30
C GLN A 50 10.20 5.41 -6.72
N VAL A 51 10.27 4.09 -6.89
CA VAL A 51 10.28 3.45 -8.20
C VAL A 51 8.88 3.06 -8.67
N ASN A 52 8.01 2.60 -7.77
CA ASN A 52 6.71 2.01 -8.14
C ASN A 52 5.48 2.84 -7.74
N THR A 53 5.64 3.91 -6.95
CA THR A 53 4.49 4.61 -6.32
C THR A 53 4.27 6.04 -6.79
N ALA A 54 5.12 6.59 -7.64
CA ALA A 54 4.83 7.88 -8.28
C ALA A 54 4.05 7.61 -9.58
N PRO A 55 2.70 7.76 -9.62
CA PRO A 55 2.01 7.77 -10.88
C PRO A 55 2.64 8.86 -11.77
N PRO A 56 2.90 8.57 -13.05
CA PRO A 56 3.43 9.59 -13.96
C PRO A 56 2.54 10.83 -13.89
N PRO A 57 3.09 12.04 -14.08
CA PRO A 57 2.29 13.26 -14.03
C PRO A 57 1.06 13.14 -14.93
N GLN A 58 -0.10 12.91 -14.33
CA GLN A 58 -1.34 12.81 -15.07
C GLN A 58 -1.80 14.23 -15.35
N VAL A 59 -1.85 14.61 -16.62
CA VAL A 59 -2.53 15.84 -17.03
C VAL A 59 -4.01 15.58 -16.80
N ILE A 60 -4.52 16.03 -15.66
CA ILE A 60 -5.95 15.99 -15.37
C ILE A 60 -6.58 17.08 -16.24
N TYR A 61 -7.12 16.67 -17.39
CA TYR A 61 -8.00 17.52 -18.17
C TYR A 61 -9.29 17.66 -17.37
N ALA A 62 -9.46 18.80 -16.71
CA ALA A 62 -10.76 19.19 -16.21
C ALA A 62 -11.63 19.43 -17.45
N GLU A 63 -12.48 18.47 -17.78
CA GLU A 63 -13.53 18.68 -18.78
C GLU A 63 -14.40 19.82 -18.26
N VAL A 64 -14.31 20.96 -18.92
CA VAL A 64 -15.28 22.04 -18.74
C VAL A 64 -16.57 21.51 -19.32
N TYR A 65 -17.45 21.01 -18.47
CA TYR A 65 -18.82 20.70 -18.87
C TYR A 65 -19.39 21.99 -19.48
N ALA A 66 -19.71 21.94 -20.78
CA ALA A 66 -20.62 22.91 -21.36
C ALA A 66 -21.88 22.93 -20.47
N GLY A 67 -22.50 24.11 -20.32
CA GLY A 67 -23.52 24.39 -19.31
C GLY A 67 -24.64 23.35 -19.19
N GLU A 68 -25.43 23.47 -18.11
CA GLU A 68 -26.45 22.50 -17.68
C GLU A 68 -27.05 21.69 -18.83
N PRO A 69 -26.77 20.36 -18.91
CA PRO A 69 -27.30 19.51 -19.96
C PRO A 69 -28.82 19.57 -19.95
N THR A 70 -29.43 19.50 -21.12
CA THR A 70 -30.90 19.51 -21.24
C THR A 70 -31.48 18.23 -20.65
N ASP A 71 -32.70 18.29 -20.11
CA ASP A 71 -33.36 17.12 -19.49
C ASP A 71 -33.42 15.91 -20.44
N GLU A 72 -33.54 16.16 -21.75
CA GLU A 72 -33.55 15.13 -22.80
C GLU A 72 -32.20 14.40 -22.90
N GLU A 73 -31.08 15.14 -22.87
CA GLU A 73 -29.72 14.57 -22.88
C GLU A 73 -29.41 13.80 -21.60
N ILE A 74 -29.98 14.24 -20.46
CA ILE A 74 -29.87 13.56 -19.18
C ILE A 74 -30.59 12.20 -19.22
N VAL A 75 -31.81 12.15 -19.77
CA VAL A 75 -32.57 10.91 -19.91
C VAL A 75 -31.88 9.95 -20.87
N GLU A 76 -31.38 10.45 -22.01
CA GLU A 76 -30.68 9.61 -22.98
C GLU A 76 -29.39 9.01 -22.40
N ARG A 77 -28.63 9.79 -21.62
CA ARG A 77 -27.45 9.30 -20.91
C ARG A 77 -27.81 8.21 -19.91
N GLN A 78 -28.85 8.44 -19.10
CA GLN A 78 -29.31 7.46 -18.11
C GLN A 78 -29.76 6.15 -18.76
N GLU A 79 -30.47 6.23 -19.90
CA GLU A 79 -30.85 5.02 -20.64
C GLU A 79 -29.64 4.24 -21.15
N ARG A 80 -28.62 4.93 -21.68
CA ARG A 80 -27.40 4.25 -22.15
C ARG A 80 -26.66 3.57 -21.00
N GLU A 81 -26.48 4.28 -19.88
CA GLU A 81 -25.82 3.72 -18.69
C GLU A 81 -26.60 2.53 -18.12
N GLN A 82 -27.93 2.61 -18.08
CA GLN A 82 -28.78 1.53 -17.62
C GLN A 82 -28.65 0.28 -18.52
N ARG A 83 -28.62 0.46 -19.85
CA ARG A 83 -28.42 -0.65 -20.80
C ARG A 83 -27.06 -1.32 -20.60
N GLU A 84 -26.00 -0.55 -20.44
CA GLU A 84 -24.66 -1.10 -20.17
C GLU A 84 -24.60 -1.90 -18.86
N ILE A 85 -25.25 -1.40 -17.80
CA ILE A 85 -25.33 -2.10 -16.51
C ILE A 85 -26.06 -3.44 -16.69
N GLU A 86 -27.16 -3.45 -17.43
CA GLU A 86 -27.93 -4.66 -17.70
C GLU A 86 -27.17 -5.68 -18.54
N GLU A 87 -26.44 -5.25 -19.56
CA GLU A 87 -25.58 -6.11 -20.38
C GLU A 87 -24.49 -6.76 -19.53
N ARG A 88 -23.77 -5.97 -18.73
CA ARG A 88 -22.75 -6.49 -17.79
C ARG A 88 -23.35 -7.44 -16.75
N ALA A 89 -24.58 -7.18 -16.28
CA ALA A 89 -25.27 -8.06 -15.35
C ALA A 89 -25.60 -9.41 -16.00
N ARG A 90 -26.09 -9.41 -17.24
CA ARG A 90 -26.38 -10.62 -18.02
C ARG A 90 -25.12 -11.43 -18.33
N GLU A 91 -24.03 -10.76 -18.70
CA GLU A 91 -22.75 -11.43 -18.92
C GLU A 91 -22.23 -12.11 -17.65
N ARG A 92 -22.25 -11.40 -16.51
CA ARG A 92 -21.89 -11.99 -15.22
C ARG A 92 -22.77 -13.19 -14.90
N GLN A 93 -24.08 -13.09 -15.10
CA GLN A 93 -24.99 -14.20 -14.86
C GLN A 93 -24.65 -15.42 -15.73
N ARG A 94 -24.31 -15.23 -17.01
CA ARG A 94 -23.86 -16.32 -17.89
C ARG A 94 -22.57 -16.95 -17.40
N GLN A 95 -21.57 -16.14 -17.01
CA GLN A 95 -20.31 -16.65 -16.47
C GLN A 95 -20.54 -17.49 -15.20
N PHE A 96 -21.44 -17.05 -14.31
CA PHE A 96 -21.78 -17.83 -13.12
C PHE A 96 -22.51 -19.12 -13.45
N GLN A 97 -23.42 -19.12 -14.43
CA GLN A 97 -24.09 -20.34 -14.90
C GLN A 97 -23.10 -21.34 -15.49
N GLU A 98 -22.16 -20.89 -16.33
CA GLU A 98 -21.12 -21.76 -16.88
C GLU A 98 -20.21 -22.36 -15.80
N LEU A 99 -19.91 -21.59 -14.75
CA LEU A 99 -19.15 -22.06 -13.59
C LEU A 99 -19.95 -23.09 -12.78
N ASP A 100 -21.25 -22.84 -12.56
CA ASP A 100 -22.14 -23.75 -11.83
C ASP A 100 -22.27 -25.09 -12.58
N ASP A 101 -22.52 -25.05 -13.88
CA ASP A 101 -22.57 -26.25 -14.74
C ASP A 101 -21.24 -27.02 -14.75
N ALA A 102 -20.11 -26.30 -14.64
CA ALA A 102 -18.78 -26.92 -14.58
C ALA A 102 -18.51 -27.58 -13.22
N LEU A 103 -18.97 -26.96 -12.13
CA LEU A 103 -18.89 -27.52 -10.78
C LEU A 103 -19.78 -28.77 -10.65
N GLU A 104 -21.01 -28.71 -11.15
CA GLU A 104 -21.92 -29.86 -11.18
C GLU A 104 -21.33 -31.02 -11.99
N ARG A 105 -20.72 -30.74 -13.15
CA ARG A 105 -19.98 -31.73 -13.95
C ARG A 105 -18.77 -32.31 -13.23
N ALA A 106 -18.11 -31.52 -12.38
CA ALA A 106 -16.99 -31.96 -11.55
C ALA A 106 -17.43 -32.72 -10.29
N GLY A 107 -18.74 -32.79 -10.01
CA GLY A 107 -19.31 -33.48 -8.86
C GLY A 107 -19.13 -32.74 -7.54
N LEU A 108 -18.96 -31.40 -7.60
CA LEU A 108 -18.91 -30.50 -6.45
C LEU A 108 -20.25 -29.80 -6.23
#